data_AF-A0A367P5X7-F1
#
_entry.id   AF-A0A367P5X7-F1
#
_cell.length_a   1.000
_cell.length_b   1.000
_cell.length_c   1.000
_cell.angle_alpha   90.00
_cell.angle_beta   90.00
_cell.angle_gamma   90.00
#
_symmetry.space_group_name_H-M   'P 1'
#
loop_
_entity.id
_entity.type
_entity.pdbx_description
1 polymer ?
#
loop_
_entity_poly.entity_id
_entity_poly.type
_entity_poly.pdbx_seq_one_letter_code
_entity_poly.pdbx_strand_id
1 'polypeptide(L)'
;SGDVTTRFIDLTPELLAFTKRLDRATKLLRYLGEVSVNGHPEMSGRTLPSLPLPAPVLPAFDTSGALPYGTRDRLRELGAEKFSRWMLEQKQVLLTDTTMRDAHQSLFATRMRTADMLPIAPFYARELSQLFSLECWGGATFDVALRFLKE
;
A
#
# COMPACT_ATOMS: atom_id res chain seq x y z
N SER A 1 -22.83 12.54 41.18
CA SER A 1 -23.85 13.22 42.00
C SER A 1 -24.60 12.26 42.92
N GLY A 2 -24.76 10.97 42.59
CA GLY A 2 -25.47 10.03 43.49
C GLY A 2 -26.99 10.17 43.47
N ASP A 3 -27.51 11.25 42.88
CA ASP A 3 -28.93 11.45 42.60
C ASP A 3 -29.37 10.60 41.40
N VAL A 4 -29.95 9.44 41.71
CA VAL A 4 -30.53 8.52 40.72
C VAL A 4 -31.94 8.18 41.19
N THR A 5 -32.94 8.30 40.31
CA THR A 5 -34.35 7.99 40.63
C THR A 5 -34.80 6.72 39.93
N THR A 6 -35.97 6.19 40.31
CA THR A 6 -36.56 4.99 39.68
C THR A 6 -36.83 5.15 38.19
N ARG A 7 -36.90 6.39 37.68
CA ARG A 7 -37.10 6.69 36.24
C ARG A 7 -35.83 7.16 35.52
N PHE A 8 -34.67 7.10 36.18
CA PHE A 8 -33.42 7.60 35.61
C PHE A 8 -33.09 6.96 34.25
N ILE A 9 -33.29 5.64 34.12
CA ILE A 9 -33.04 4.92 32.85
C ILE A 9 -34.02 5.38 31.76
N ASP A 10 -35.31 5.51 32.10
CA ASP A 10 -36.35 5.92 31.14
C ASP A 10 -36.17 7.36 30.64
N LEU A 11 -35.62 8.24 31.49
CA LEU A 11 -35.45 9.68 31.22
C LEU A 11 -34.07 10.03 30.66
N THR A 12 -33.18 9.05 30.47
CA THR A 12 -31.80 9.27 29.98
C THR A 12 -31.55 8.46 28.70
N PRO A 13 -32.08 8.89 27.54
CA PRO A 13 -31.98 8.15 26.28
C PRO A 13 -30.54 7.87 25.84
N GLU A 14 -29.57 8.70 26.25
CA GLU A 14 -28.16 8.50 25.92
C GLU A 14 -27.57 7.21 26.52
N LEU A 15 -28.15 6.65 27.58
CA LEU A 15 -27.73 5.35 28.12
C LEU A 15 -27.97 4.19 27.13
N LEU A 16 -28.88 4.38 26.19
CA LEU A 16 -29.24 3.42 25.14
C LEU A 16 -28.76 3.86 23.75
N ALA A 17 -28.04 4.99 23.66
CA ALA A 17 -27.45 5.47 22.42
C ALA A 17 -26.14 4.71 22.14
N PHE A 18 -26.26 3.51 21.56
CA PHE A 18 -25.10 2.70 21.20
C PHE A 18 -24.46 3.17 19.89
N THR A 19 -23.23 3.66 19.96
CA THR A 19 -22.40 3.85 18.77
C THR A 19 -21.79 2.52 18.35
N LYS A 20 -21.77 2.24 17.04
CA LYS A 20 -21.10 1.04 16.50
C LYS A 20 -19.60 1.11 16.81
N ARG A 21 -19.12 0.26 17.71
CA ARG A 21 -17.70 0.20 18.09
C ARG A 21 -16.86 -0.27 16.90
N LEU A 22 -15.87 0.52 16.51
CA LEU A 22 -14.88 0.13 15.50
C LEU A 22 -13.80 -0.73 16.17
N ASP A 23 -13.99 -2.03 16.15
CA ASP A 23 -13.11 -2.99 16.82
C ASP A 23 -11.96 -3.49 15.92
N ARG A 24 -11.05 -2.57 15.55
CA ARG A 24 -9.91 -2.89 14.67
C ARG A 24 -8.87 -3.79 15.36
N ALA A 25 -8.58 -3.53 16.63
CA ALA A 25 -7.57 -4.26 17.39
C ALA A 25 -7.95 -5.75 17.57
N THR A 26 -9.19 -6.04 18.00
CA THR A 26 -9.64 -7.44 18.15
C THR A 26 -9.65 -8.18 16.82
N LYS A 27 -10.01 -7.51 15.71
CA LYS A 27 -9.94 -8.12 14.37
C LYS A 27 -8.51 -8.49 13.98
N LEU A 28 -7.55 -7.61 14.26
CA LEU A 28 -6.13 -7.87 14.00
C LEU A 28 -5.63 -9.04 14.85
N LEU A 29 -5.92 -9.04 16.15
CA LEU A 29 -5.53 -10.12 17.06
C LEU A 29 -6.14 -11.46 16.64
N ARG A 30 -7.40 -11.46 16.20
CA ARG A 30 -8.04 -12.67 15.67
C ARG A 30 -7.32 -13.18 14.43
N TYR A 31 -6.96 -12.30 13.50
CA TYR A 31 -6.20 -12.71 12.30
C TYR A 31 -4.82 -13.28 12.65
N LEU A 32 -4.08 -12.64 13.57
CA LEU A 32 -2.79 -13.15 14.03
C LEU A 32 -2.94 -14.51 14.70
N GLY A 33 -3.92 -14.68 15.60
CA GLY A 33 -4.19 -15.96 16.25
C GLY A 33 -4.53 -17.06 15.26
N GLU A 34 -5.38 -16.76 14.26
CA GLU A 34 -5.76 -17.70 13.21
C GLU A 34 -4.54 -18.17 12.40
N VAL A 35 -3.70 -17.24 11.93
CA VAL A 35 -2.50 -17.58 11.15
C VAL A 35 -1.44 -18.28 12.00
N SER A 36 -1.28 -17.91 13.27
CA SER A 36 -0.31 -18.55 14.16
C SER A 36 -0.69 -19.99 14.53
N VAL A 37 -1.98 -20.30 14.65
CA VAL A 37 -2.46 -21.65 15.00
C VAL A 37 -2.64 -22.52 13.77
N ASN A 38 -3.27 -22.01 12.71
CA ASN A 38 -3.66 -22.78 11.54
C ASN A 38 -2.72 -22.61 10.33
N GLY A 39 -1.76 -21.68 10.41
CA GLY A 39 -0.91 -21.32 9.28
C GLY A 39 -1.63 -20.45 8.24
N HIS A 40 -0.87 -19.90 7.30
CA HIS A 40 -1.46 -19.20 6.14
C HIS A 40 -1.73 -20.20 5.00
N PRO A 41 -2.95 -20.30 4.44
CA PRO A 41 -3.29 -21.28 3.41
C PRO A 41 -2.33 -21.27 2.20
N GLU A 42 -1.97 -20.08 1.71
CA GLU A 42 -1.04 -19.90 0.58
C GLU A 42 0.40 -20.36 0.84
N MET A 43 0.75 -20.61 2.11
CA MET A 43 2.10 -21.03 2.53
C MET A 43 2.17 -22.51 2.88
N SER A 44 1.06 -23.25 2.77
CA SER A 44 1.05 -24.70 3.02
C SER A 44 2.04 -25.42 2.11
N GLY A 45 2.91 -26.25 2.70
CA GLY A 45 3.94 -26.99 1.98
C GLY A 45 5.15 -26.16 1.51
N ARG A 46 5.22 -24.86 1.84
CA ARG A 46 6.39 -24.01 1.53
C ARG A 46 7.35 -23.94 2.70
N THR A 47 8.65 -23.96 2.39
CA THR A 47 9.70 -23.77 3.39
C THR A 47 9.74 -22.31 3.83
N LEU A 48 9.70 -22.08 5.14
CA LEU A 48 9.90 -20.76 5.70
C LEU A 48 11.35 -20.30 5.50
N PRO A 49 11.59 -19.01 5.21
CA PRO A 49 12.93 -18.46 5.25
C PRO A 49 13.50 -18.52 6.67
N SER A 50 14.83 -18.51 6.78
CA SER A 50 15.50 -18.42 8.08
C SER A 50 15.08 -17.15 8.82
N LEU A 51 14.74 -17.30 10.10
CA LEU A 51 14.33 -16.20 10.97
C LEU A 51 15.46 -15.82 11.95
N PRO A 52 15.57 -14.55 12.36
CA PRO A 52 14.71 -13.42 11.98
C PRO A 52 15.00 -12.90 10.56
N LEU A 53 13.97 -12.39 9.88
CA LEU A 53 14.16 -11.67 8.62
C LEU A 53 14.86 -10.33 8.91
N PRO A 54 15.87 -9.93 8.12
CA PRO A 54 16.47 -8.62 8.26
C PRO A 54 15.45 -7.53 7.90
N ALA A 55 15.48 -6.41 8.65
CA ALA A 55 14.68 -5.25 8.32
C ALA A 55 15.13 -4.66 6.97
N PRO A 56 14.20 -4.24 6.09
CA PRO A 56 14.56 -3.55 4.86
C PRO A 56 15.33 -2.26 5.17
N VAL A 57 16.48 -2.08 4.51
CA VAL A 57 17.27 -0.85 4.62
C VAL A 57 16.76 0.15 3.59
N LEU A 58 16.28 1.29 4.07
CA LEU A 58 15.87 2.39 3.20
C LEU A 58 17.08 3.22 2.77
N PRO A 59 17.05 3.86 1.58
CA PRO A 59 18.10 4.78 1.18
C PRO A 59 18.30 5.92 2.19
N ALA A 60 19.55 6.32 2.41
CA ALA A 60 19.87 7.45 3.28
C ALA A 60 19.64 8.77 2.52
N PHE A 61 18.37 9.18 2.38
CA PHE A 61 17.98 10.39 1.68
C PHE A 61 16.88 11.15 2.43
N ASP A 62 16.97 12.47 2.45
CA ASP A 62 15.96 13.30 3.10
C ASP A 62 14.71 13.44 2.22
N THR A 63 13.59 12.91 2.72
CA THR A 63 12.30 12.96 2.05
C THR A 63 11.44 14.17 2.46
N SER A 64 11.97 15.09 3.27
CA SER A 64 11.24 16.29 3.72
C SER A 64 11.15 17.40 2.66
N GLY A 65 12.08 17.41 1.70
CA GLY A 65 12.14 18.41 0.63
C GLY A 65 11.01 18.32 -0.40
N ALA A 66 10.89 19.39 -1.19
CA ALA A 66 9.96 19.47 -2.31
C ALA A 66 10.24 18.37 -3.34
N LEU A 67 9.17 17.87 -3.98
CA LEU A 67 9.30 16.88 -5.04
C LEU A 67 9.93 17.52 -6.28
N PRO A 68 10.95 16.90 -6.88
CA PRO A 68 11.47 17.33 -8.17
C PRO A 68 10.40 17.25 -9.25
N TYR A 69 10.48 18.15 -10.23
CA TYR A 69 9.61 18.12 -11.40
C TYR A 69 9.82 16.82 -12.20
N GLY A 70 8.73 16.10 -12.48
CA GLY A 70 8.77 14.83 -13.19
C GLY A 70 7.91 14.79 -14.45
N THR A 71 7.87 13.62 -15.10
CA THR A 71 7.06 13.39 -16.31
C THR A 71 5.55 13.54 -16.07
N ARG A 72 5.07 13.22 -14.87
CA ARG A 72 3.68 13.45 -14.45
C ARG A 72 3.30 14.93 -14.51
N ASP A 73 4.15 15.81 -13.98
CA ASP A 73 3.87 17.25 -13.95
C ASP A 73 3.88 17.81 -15.38
N ARG A 74 4.85 17.35 -16.19
CA ARG A 74 4.89 17.63 -17.63
C ARG A 74 3.64 17.19 -18.37
N LEU A 75 3.12 15.98 -18.10
CA LEU A 75 1.89 15.49 -18.70
C LEU A 75 0.69 16.39 -18.33
N ARG A 76 0.63 16.85 -17.08
CA ARG A 76 -0.45 17.73 -16.61
C ARG A 76 -0.41 19.10 -17.29
N GLU A 77 0.77 19.65 -17.49
CA GLU A 77 0.95 20.97 -18.11
C GLU A 77 0.74 20.92 -19.64
N LEU A 78 1.25 19.89 -20.30
CA LEU A 78 1.23 19.79 -21.77
C LEU A 78 -0.05 19.14 -22.31
N GLY A 79 -0.69 18.26 -21.54
CA GLY A 79 -1.72 17.35 -22.03
C GLY A 79 -1.14 16.23 -22.90
N ALA A 80 -1.95 15.20 -23.16
CA ALA A 80 -1.50 13.95 -23.78
C ALA A 80 -0.84 14.13 -25.17
N GLU A 81 -1.42 14.96 -26.05
CA GLU A 81 -0.93 15.14 -27.42
C GLU A 81 0.40 15.88 -27.53
N LYS A 82 0.64 16.87 -26.65
CA LYS A 82 1.92 17.58 -26.64
C LYS A 82 2.96 16.79 -25.87
N PHE A 83 2.54 16.05 -24.86
CA PHE A 83 3.41 15.13 -24.13
C PHE A 83 3.95 14.01 -25.03
N SER A 84 3.11 13.40 -25.89
CA SER A 84 3.58 12.37 -26.84
C SER A 84 4.58 12.93 -27.86
N ARG A 85 4.37 14.16 -28.33
CA ARG A 85 5.36 14.86 -29.18
C ARG A 85 6.68 15.09 -28.45
N TRP A 86 6.63 15.59 -27.22
CA TRP A 86 7.81 15.76 -26.37
C TRP A 86 8.58 14.44 -26.18
N MET A 87 7.88 13.30 -26.04
CA MET A 87 8.52 11.98 -25.94
C MET A 87 9.30 11.63 -27.21
N LEU A 88 8.72 11.87 -28.39
CA LEU A 88 9.38 11.61 -29.68
C LEU A 88 10.61 12.51 -29.91
N GLU A 89 10.63 13.69 -29.30
CA GLU A 89 11.75 14.64 -29.36
C GLU A 89 12.90 14.27 -28.40
N GLN A 90 12.70 13.31 -27.48
CA GLN A 90 13.75 12.90 -26.56
C GLN A 90 14.88 12.16 -27.28
N LYS A 91 16.10 12.67 -27.14
CA LYS A 91 17.31 11.96 -27.61
C LYS A 91 17.69 10.78 -26.72
N GLN A 92 17.34 10.87 -25.44
CA GLN A 92 17.59 9.84 -24.43
C GLN A 92 16.47 8.80 -24.41
N VAL A 93 16.82 7.56 -24.06
CA VAL A 93 15.82 6.53 -23.83
C VAL A 93 15.03 6.85 -22.57
N LEU A 94 13.71 6.76 -22.69
CA LEU A 94 12.78 6.90 -21.57
C LEU A 94 12.58 5.54 -20.91
N LEU A 95 12.61 5.50 -19.57
CA LEU A 95 12.57 4.26 -18.81
C LEU A 95 11.29 4.15 -17.97
N THR A 96 10.60 3.03 -18.11
CA THR A 96 9.51 2.62 -17.22
C THR A 96 10.02 1.55 -16.28
N ASP A 97 9.92 1.78 -14.97
CA ASP A 97 10.23 0.77 -13.96
C ASP A 97 9.01 -0.15 -13.77
N THR A 98 9.23 -1.47 -13.76
CA THR A 98 8.18 -2.50 -13.62
C THR A 98 8.25 -3.28 -12.31
N THR A 99 9.10 -2.85 -11.37
CA THR A 99 9.35 -3.52 -10.09
C THR A 99 8.06 -3.69 -9.28
N MET A 100 7.17 -2.71 -9.29
CA MET A 100 5.92 -2.71 -8.52
C MET A 100 4.75 -3.44 -9.21
N ARG A 101 4.94 -3.98 -10.42
CA ARG A 101 3.91 -4.73 -11.17
C ARG A 101 4.47 -5.99 -11.81
N ASP A 102 5.07 -5.88 -13.00
CA ASP A 102 5.40 -7.06 -13.81
C ASP A 102 6.51 -7.92 -13.21
N ALA A 103 7.48 -7.29 -12.53
CA ALA A 103 8.62 -8.00 -11.97
C ALA A 103 8.17 -9.04 -10.92
N HIS A 104 7.35 -8.62 -9.95
CA HIS A 104 6.84 -9.54 -8.93
C HIS A 104 5.69 -10.41 -9.44
N GLN A 105 4.95 -9.99 -10.47
CA GLN A 105 4.03 -10.86 -11.19
C GLN A 105 4.77 -12.06 -11.81
N SER A 106 5.93 -11.81 -12.41
CA SER A 106 6.76 -12.83 -13.06
C SER A 106 7.54 -13.71 -12.09
N LEU A 107 8.08 -13.13 -11.01
CA LEU A 107 9.00 -13.82 -10.10
C LEU A 107 8.35 -14.33 -8.81
N PHE A 108 7.32 -13.65 -8.33
CA PHE A 108 6.72 -13.88 -7.01
C PHE A 108 5.21 -14.08 -7.06
N ALA A 109 4.67 -14.53 -8.21
CA ALA A 109 3.25 -14.80 -8.40
C ALA A 109 2.35 -13.61 -7.98
N THR A 110 2.83 -12.39 -8.22
CA THR A 110 2.13 -11.13 -7.91
C THR A 110 1.92 -10.89 -6.40
N ARG A 111 2.74 -11.50 -5.53
CA ARG A 111 2.54 -11.49 -4.06
C ARG A 111 3.29 -10.37 -3.32
N MET A 112 3.90 -9.40 -4.00
CA MET A 112 4.48 -8.22 -3.33
C MET A 112 3.34 -7.39 -2.72
N ARG A 113 3.49 -6.99 -1.45
CA ARG A 113 2.42 -6.31 -0.70
C ARG A 113 2.58 -4.80 -0.72
N THR A 114 1.47 -4.10 -0.53
CA THR A 114 1.43 -2.64 -0.35
C THR A 114 2.31 -2.19 0.81
N ALA A 115 2.39 -3.00 1.87
CA ALA A 115 3.26 -2.75 3.03
C ALA A 115 4.77 -2.67 2.67
N ASP A 116 5.21 -3.35 1.61
CA ASP A 116 6.60 -3.32 1.16
C ASP A 116 6.84 -2.19 0.14
N MET A 117 5.82 -1.85 -0.66
CA MET A 117 5.90 -0.82 -1.71
C MET A 117 5.81 0.60 -1.15
N LEU A 118 4.93 0.85 -0.17
CA LEU A 118 4.72 2.20 0.36
C LEU A 118 5.96 2.84 0.99
N PRO A 119 6.79 2.12 1.78
CA PRO A 119 7.97 2.73 2.41
C PRO A 119 9.01 3.24 1.40
N ILE A 120 9.12 2.61 0.22
CA ILE A 120 10.13 2.98 -0.78
C ILE A 120 9.64 4.06 -1.76
N ALA A 121 8.32 4.22 -1.93
CA ALA A 121 7.74 5.16 -2.89
C ALA A 121 8.20 6.63 -2.74
N PRO A 122 8.40 7.20 -1.53
CA PRO A 122 8.92 8.56 -1.38
C PRO A 122 10.33 8.77 -1.92
N PHE A 123 11.14 7.70 -1.97
CA PHE A 123 12.50 7.72 -2.51
C PHE A 123 12.47 7.69 -4.03
N TYR A 124 11.63 6.83 -4.62
CA TYR A 124 11.37 6.83 -6.07
C TYR A 124 11.00 8.21 -6.59
N ALA A 125 10.09 8.91 -5.89
CA ALA A 125 9.62 10.22 -6.31
C ALA A 125 10.71 11.30 -6.31
N ARG A 126 11.79 11.12 -5.55
CA ARG A 126 12.86 12.12 -5.39
C ARG A 126 14.13 11.75 -6.14
N GLU A 127 14.62 10.54 -5.92
CA GLU A 127 15.89 10.07 -6.49
C GLU A 127 15.73 9.54 -7.91
N LEU A 128 14.52 9.13 -8.29
CA LEU A 128 14.22 8.56 -9.60
C LEU A 128 13.15 9.38 -10.36
N SER A 129 13.12 10.69 -10.13
CA SER A 129 12.16 11.62 -10.76
C SER A 129 12.26 11.70 -12.29
N GLN A 130 13.38 11.24 -12.86
CA GLN A 130 13.63 11.16 -14.31
C GLN A 130 13.04 9.92 -14.98
N LEU A 131 12.50 8.96 -14.21
CA LEU A 131 11.77 7.84 -14.79
C LEU A 131 10.57 8.36 -15.59
N PHE A 132 10.29 7.70 -16.71
CA PHE A 132 9.13 8.02 -17.52
C PHE A 132 7.84 7.70 -16.78
N SER A 133 7.76 6.49 -16.23
CA SER A 133 6.67 6.06 -15.37
C SER A 133 7.09 4.94 -14.45
N LEU A 134 6.26 4.71 -13.43
CA LEU A 134 6.26 3.48 -12.66
C LEU A 134 5.07 2.66 -13.14
N GLU A 135 5.33 1.45 -13.58
CA GLU A 135 4.28 0.47 -13.76
C GLU A 135 3.99 -0.20 -12.42
N CYS A 136 2.88 0.22 -11.80
CA CYS A 136 2.53 -0.20 -10.44
C CYS A 136 1.07 -0.66 -10.30
N TRP A 137 0.34 -0.87 -11.41
CA TRP A 137 -1.06 -1.28 -11.37
C TRP A 137 -1.52 -1.99 -12.65
N GLY A 138 -2.66 -2.68 -12.57
CA GLY A 138 -3.23 -3.45 -13.68
C GLY A 138 -2.70 -4.90 -13.73
N GLY A 139 -3.07 -5.62 -14.80
CA GLY A 139 -2.76 -7.04 -14.92
C GLY A 139 -3.36 -7.87 -13.79
N ALA A 140 -2.58 -8.76 -13.20
CA ALA A 140 -3.04 -9.66 -12.13
C ALA A 140 -3.13 -8.97 -10.75
N THR A 141 -2.56 -7.77 -10.57
CA THR A 141 -2.44 -7.17 -9.23
C THR A 141 -3.78 -6.90 -8.56
N PHE A 142 -4.81 -6.53 -9.34
CA PHE A 142 -6.13 -6.18 -8.80
C PHE A 142 -6.83 -7.37 -8.16
N ASP A 143 -6.94 -8.50 -8.87
CA ASP A 143 -7.55 -9.71 -8.32
C ASP A 143 -6.71 -10.30 -7.19
N VAL A 144 -5.38 -10.30 -7.34
CA VAL A 144 -4.48 -10.87 -6.34
C VAL A 144 -4.50 -10.10 -5.02
N ALA A 145 -4.55 -8.77 -5.06
CA ALA A 145 -4.65 -7.92 -3.88
C ALA A 145 -5.89 -8.28 -3.05
N LEU A 146 -7.06 -8.33 -3.68
CA LEU A 146 -8.33 -8.63 -3.01
C LEU A 146 -8.43 -10.09 -2.57
N ARG A 147 -8.03 -11.03 -3.44
CA ARG A 147 -8.24 -12.47 -3.23
C ARG A 147 -7.24 -13.09 -2.26
N PHE A 148 -5.98 -12.72 -2.36
CA PHE A 148 -4.89 -13.40 -1.66
C PHE A 148 -4.21 -12.52 -0.61
N LEU A 149 -4.09 -11.21 -0.83
CA LEU A 149 -3.40 -10.31 0.08
C LEU A 149 -4.34 -9.61 1.08
N LYS A 150 -5.65 -9.58 0.78
CA LYS A 150 -6.71 -8.94 1.58
C LYS A 150 -6.48 -7.44 1.80
N GLU A 151 -6.03 -6.76 0.76
CA GLU A 151 -5.74 -5.32 0.71
C GLU A 151 -6.33 -4.65 -0.52
#